data_AF-A0A7H8HSU1-F1
#
_entry.id   AF-A0A7H8HSU1-F1
#
_cell.length_a   1.000
_cell.length_b   1.000
_cell.length_c   1.000
_cell.angle_alpha   90.00
_cell.angle_beta   90.00
_cell.angle_gamma   90.00
#
_symmetry.space_group_name_H-M   'P 1'
#
loop_
_entity.id
_entity.type
_entity.pdbx_description
1 polymer ?
#
loop_
_entity_poly.entity_id
_entity_poly.type
_entity_poly.pdbx_seq_one_letter_code
_entity_poly.pdbx_strand_id
1 'polypeptide(L)'
;MTETRVGLIEFGKAIHDSVTVPGLGELPGGQVSAGRATRGARARLLRGGRVVEDDLRLGIVVRKKFFSSDVEPVTDAGFLKDVFVAVGRRDLGNGDSLELYTDDTVGPDLSRPEAAVSVVAPAFDQLTGFRAQVHVREGVLRFGALCASAQGGQPMRVLGLFGPAGPLEELPAGQVATVLLGFQCDAPPMAGDVLTAFPTPGFVEHRDGTAVVHGVTDLGPGALVAAVEVPEGRSAAFTVGVRVRVLRPIGTTFNERSTVIAAGLPVLSLARDGVAVRSTAGSRVFTVGLGTRDLRQNDVLEAYVPASSPALAPPLALAPPPAPPVALVDVNTASAADLARLPGLTPDRVTTALELRRQQGGFPDVEAFGVAIGLQPHEIVHLRGRATAGRVALPETGVRQLDI
;
A
#
# COMPACT_ATOMS: atom_id res chain seq x y z
N MET A 1 -4.02 19.04 12.93
CA MET A 1 -4.59 17.83 12.30
C MET A 1 -4.18 16.67 13.20
N THR A 2 -5.11 16.15 13.98
CA THR A 2 -4.85 15.15 15.03
C THR A 2 -5.52 13.86 14.63
N GLU A 3 -4.75 12.94 14.04
CA GLU A 3 -5.23 11.59 13.73
C GLU A 3 -5.01 10.69 14.95
N THR A 4 -6.00 9.95 15.42
CA THR A 4 -5.84 8.98 16.52
C THR A 4 -5.95 7.57 15.96
N ARG A 5 -4.91 6.74 16.16
CA ARG A 5 -4.99 5.31 15.83
C ARG A 5 -5.91 4.63 16.84
N VAL A 6 -6.97 3.99 16.33
CA VAL A 6 -8.01 3.34 17.15
C VAL A 6 -7.98 1.83 17.09
N GLY A 7 -7.36 1.25 16.05
CA GLY A 7 -7.20 -0.19 15.95
C GLY A 7 -6.28 -0.64 14.81
N LEU A 8 -5.99 -1.94 14.79
CA LEU A 8 -5.22 -2.61 13.74
C LEU A 8 -5.87 -3.97 13.45
N ILE A 9 -6.11 -4.26 12.17
CA ILE A 9 -6.55 -5.57 11.70
C ILE A 9 -5.43 -6.15 10.84
N GLU A 10 -4.99 -7.38 11.13
CA GLU A 10 -3.99 -8.09 10.33
C GLU A 10 -4.61 -9.32 9.66
N PHE A 11 -4.44 -9.44 8.35
CA PHE A 11 -4.97 -10.55 7.57
C PHE A 11 -4.01 -11.73 7.54
N GLY A 12 -4.55 -12.94 7.64
CA GLY A 12 -3.78 -14.19 7.78
C GLY A 12 -3.41 -14.56 9.22
N LYS A 13 -3.94 -13.82 10.22
CA LYS A 13 -3.83 -14.18 11.65
C LYS A 13 -5.12 -14.74 12.26
N ALA A 14 -6.23 -14.65 11.53
CA ALA A 14 -7.50 -15.21 11.97
C ALA A 14 -7.45 -16.75 11.95
N ILE A 15 -8.32 -17.39 12.75
CA ILE A 15 -8.46 -18.86 12.75
C ILE A 15 -9.01 -19.35 11.41
N HIS A 16 -9.82 -18.52 10.74
CA HIS A 16 -10.39 -18.80 9.44
C HIS A 16 -9.84 -17.81 8.42
N ASP A 17 -9.31 -18.32 7.32
CA ASP A 17 -8.69 -17.51 6.27
C ASP A 17 -9.70 -16.68 5.47
N SER A 18 -10.94 -17.14 5.36
CA SER A 18 -11.99 -16.42 4.63
C SER A 18 -13.42 -16.85 5.02
N VAL A 19 -14.39 -16.06 4.57
CA VAL A 19 -15.82 -16.42 4.62
C VAL A 19 -16.56 -15.89 3.40
N THR A 20 -17.52 -16.67 2.89
CA THR A 20 -18.40 -16.21 1.81
C THR A 20 -19.57 -15.43 2.38
N VAL A 21 -19.73 -14.18 1.94
CA VAL A 21 -20.85 -13.32 2.30
C VAL A 21 -21.76 -13.10 1.09
N PRO A 22 -23.07 -13.36 1.20
CA PRO A 22 -24.01 -13.11 0.11
C PRO A 22 -23.90 -11.69 -0.43
N GLY A 23 -23.72 -11.57 -1.75
CA GLY A 23 -23.57 -10.28 -2.41
C GLY A 23 -22.20 -9.62 -2.28
N LEU A 24 -21.25 -10.16 -1.52
CA LEU A 24 -19.87 -9.63 -1.47
C LEU A 24 -18.81 -10.65 -1.90
N GLY A 25 -19.18 -11.92 -1.96
CA GLY A 25 -18.26 -13.00 -2.28
C GLY A 25 -17.39 -13.36 -1.08
N GLU A 26 -16.18 -13.80 -1.35
CA GLU A 26 -15.22 -14.21 -0.33
C GLU A 26 -14.56 -13.00 0.32
N LEU A 27 -14.69 -12.89 1.65
CA LEU A 27 -14.03 -11.87 2.45
C LEU A 27 -12.86 -12.51 3.21
N PRO A 28 -11.68 -11.87 3.26
CA PRO A 28 -10.53 -12.40 3.98
C PRO A 28 -10.72 -12.27 5.50
N GLY A 29 -10.19 -13.26 6.22
CA GLY A 29 -10.14 -13.30 7.66
C GLY A 29 -9.02 -12.44 8.21
N GLY A 30 -9.39 -11.46 9.03
CA GLY A 30 -8.47 -10.62 9.77
C GLY A 30 -8.63 -10.81 11.27
N GLN A 31 -7.56 -10.56 12.02
CA GLN A 31 -7.61 -10.51 13.48
C GLN A 31 -7.32 -9.10 13.95
N VAL A 32 -8.13 -8.59 14.90
CA VAL A 32 -7.87 -7.31 15.55
C VAL A 32 -6.68 -7.45 16.50
N SER A 33 -5.51 -6.98 16.09
CA SER A 33 -4.27 -7.12 16.84
C SER A 33 -3.92 -5.90 17.70
N ALA A 34 -4.62 -4.78 17.52
CA ALA A 34 -4.56 -3.66 18.45
C ALA A 34 -5.90 -2.93 18.50
N GLY A 35 -6.24 -2.38 19.66
CA GLY A 35 -7.39 -1.50 19.84
C GLY A 35 -8.73 -2.17 19.52
N ARG A 36 -9.53 -1.51 18.68
CA ARG A 36 -10.88 -1.94 18.30
C ARG A 36 -11.12 -1.67 16.81
N ALA A 37 -11.67 -2.65 16.12
CA ALA A 37 -12.26 -2.46 14.80
C ALA A 37 -13.71 -2.01 14.95
N THR A 38 -14.05 -0.83 14.44
CA THR A 38 -15.41 -0.30 14.48
C THR A 38 -15.90 -0.12 13.05
N ARG A 39 -17.12 -0.58 12.76
CA ARG A 39 -17.78 -0.32 11.48
C ARG A 39 -17.85 1.20 11.26
N GLY A 40 -17.43 1.64 10.07
CA GLY A 40 -17.34 3.03 9.67
C GLY A 40 -16.04 3.74 10.06
N ALA A 41 -15.16 3.11 10.84
CA ALA A 41 -13.83 3.65 11.13
C ALA A 41 -13.06 3.87 9.83
N ARG A 42 -12.29 4.96 9.78
CA ARG A 42 -11.36 5.21 8.68
C ARG A 42 -10.20 4.22 8.80
N ALA A 43 -9.65 3.83 7.68
CA ALA A 43 -8.57 2.88 7.60
C ALA A 43 -7.58 3.23 6.50
N ARG A 44 -6.33 2.88 6.72
CA ARG A 44 -5.31 2.83 5.68
C ARG A 44 -4.89 1.38 5.46
N LEU A 45 -4.81 0.97 4.21
CA LEU A 45 -4.32 -0.35 3.82
C LEU A 45 -2.80 -0.33 3.80
N LEU A 46 -2.20 -1.22 4.59
CA LEU A 46 -0.77 -1.45 4.65
C LEU A 46 -0.43 -2.79 3.98
N ARG A 47 0.50 -2.78 3.03
CA ARG A 47 1.06 -3.98 2.37
C ARG A 47 2.57 -3.91 2.40
N GLY A 48 3.21 -4.88 3.06
CA GLY A 48 4.67 -4.87 3.25
C GLY A 48 5.19 -3.60 3.92
N GLY A 49 4.42 -3.04 4.86
CA GLY A 49 4.76 -1.79 5.57
C GLY A 49 4.55 -0.50 4.77
N ARG A 50 3.99 -0.56 3.55
CA ARG A 50 3.67 0.61 2.73
C ARG A 50 2.17 0.87 2.78
N VAL A 51 1.77 2.14 2.84
CA VAL A 51 0.35 2.50 2.68
C VAL A 51 0.04 2.40 1.19
N VAL A 52 -0.82 1.47 0.81
CA VAL A 52 -1.27 1.27 -0.57
C VAL A 52 -2.48 2.14 -0.88
N GLU A 53 -3.28 2.41 0.15
CA GLU A 53 -4.46 3.25 0.06
C GLU A 53 -4.77 3.84 1.43
N ASP A 54 -5.21 5.09 1.43
CA ASP A 54 -5.63 5.82 2.62
C ASP A 54 -7.10 6.21 2.51
N ASP A 55 -7.71 6.58 3.63
CA ASP A 55 -9.12 6.96 3.72
C ASP A 55 -10.11 5.89 3.22
N LEU A 56 -9.74 4.62 3.41
CA LEU A 56 -10.69 3.51 3.38
C LEU A 56 -11.66 3.64 4.55
N ARG A 57 -12.81 2.99 4.45
CA ARG A 57 -13.74 2.84 5.58
C ARG A 57 -14.12 1.39 5.78
N LEU A 58 -14.21 0.98 7.03
CA LEU A 58 -14.74 -0.34 7.39
C LEU A 58 -16.25 -0.38 7.14
N GLY A 59 -16.64 -0.62 5.90
CA GLY A 59 -18.04 -0.53 5.50
C GLY A 59 -18.90 -1.64 6.11
N ILE A 60 -18.35 -2.86 6.15
CA ILE A 60 -18.98 -4.04 6.76
C ILE A 60 -17.95 -4.74 7.63
N VAL A 61 -18.39 -5.18 8.80
CA VAL A 61 -17.64 -6.04 9.70
C VAL A 61 -18.57 -7.17 10.09
N VAL A 62 -18.17 -8.42 9.82
CA VAL A 62 -18.93 -9.61 10.21
C VAL A 62 -18.05 -10.55 11.02
N ARG A 63 -18.70 -11.38 11.84
CA ARG A 63 -18.07 -12.43 12.61
C ARG A 63 -18.81 -13.74 12.39
N LYS A 64 -18.08 -14.84 12.50
CA LYS A 64 -18.69 -16.18 12.46
C LYS A 64 -19.35 -16.48 13.81
N LYS A 65 -20.57 -16.99 13.79
CA LYS A 65 -21.28 -17.41 15.01
C LYS A 65 -20.58 -18.62 15.63
N PHE A 66 -20.50 -18.67 16.96
CA PHE A 66 -19.93 -19.81 17.66
C PHE A 66 -20.68 -21.09 17.27
N PHE A 67 -19.95 -22.11 16.80
CA PHE A 67 -20.46 -23.41 16.33
C PHE A 67 -21.32 -23.41 15.06
N SER A 68 -21.37 -22.31 14.29
CA SER A 68 -22.05 -22.28 12.98
C SER A 68 -21.12 -21.82 11.85
N SER A 69 -21.45 -22.20 10.62
CA SER A 69 -20.90 -21.59 9.40
C SER A 69 -21.44 -20.18 9.15
N ASP A 70 -22.51 -19.80 9.84
CA ASP A 70 -23.20 -18.53 9.64
C ASP A 70 -22.36 -17.34 10.12
N VAL A 71 -22.51 -16.23 9.41
CA VAL A 71 -21.95 -14.93 9.77
C VAL A 71 -23.03 -14.03 10.36
N GLU A 72 -22.61 -13.14 11.24
CA GLU A 72 -23.45 -12.06 11.76
C GLU A 72 -22.75 -10.70 11.61
N PRO A 73 -23.50 -9.64 11.30
CA PRO A 73 -22.95 -8.29 11.31
C PRO A 73 -22.62 -7.88 12.73
N VAL A 74 -21.46 -7.23 12.89
CA VAL A 74 -21.07 -6.60 14.14
C VAL A 74 -20.74 -5.12 13.91
N THR A 75 -21.07 -4.30 14.90
CA THR A 75 -20.71 -2.88 14.91
C THR A 75 -19.25 -2.67 15.29
N ASP A 76 -18.70 -3.59 16.09
CA ASP A 76 -17.35 -3.50 16.59
C ASP A 76 -16.77 -4.87 16.98
N ALA A 77 -15.44 -4.94 16.99
CA ALA A 77 -14.67 -6.08 17.44
C ALA A 77 -13.42 -5.61 18.20
N GLY A 78 -13.23 -6.12 19.41
CA GLY A 78 -12.06 -5.81 20.24
C GLY A 78 -10.83 -6.66 19.90
N PHE A 79 -9.76 -6.44 20.65
CA PHE A 79 -8.51 -7.18 20.57
C PHE A 79 -8.70 -8.72 20.58
N LEU A 80 -7.91 -9.41 19.74
CA LEU A 80 -7.91 -10.86 19.50
C LEU A 80 -9.24 -11.42 18.98
N LYS A 81 -10.12 -10.59 18.43
CA LYS A 81 -11.31 -11.06 17.73
C LYS A 81 -11.02 -11.21 16.24
N ASP A 82 -11.39 -12.37 15.72
CA ASP A 82 -11.46 -12.61 14.29
C ASP A 82 -12.66 -11.87 13.70
N VAL A 83 -12.42 -11.23 12.57
CA VAL A 83 -13.35 -10.40 11.81
C VAL A 83 -13.16 -10.63 10.32
N PHE A 84 -14.24 -10.47 9.57
CA PHE A 84 -14.20 -10.39 8.11
C PHE A 84 -14.75 -9.03 7.72
N VAL A 85 -14.00 -8.30 6.90
CA VAL A 85 -14.29 -6.89 6.62
C VAL A 85 -14.39 -6.63 5.13
N ALA A 86 -15.28 -5.71 4.76
CA ALA A 86 -15.34 -5.14 3.43
C ALA A 86 -15.06 -3.63 3.51
N VAL A 87 -14.05 -3.20 2.75
CA VAL A 87 -13.57 -1.80 2.72
C VAL A 87 -13.64 -1.16 1.33
N GLY A 88 -14.29 -1.84 0.37
CA GLY A 88 -14.32 -1.41 -1.03
C GLY A 88 -13.05 -1.77 -1.79
N ARG A 89 -12.38 -2.86 -1.37
CA ARG A 89 -11.28 -3.53 -2.07
C ARG A 89 -11.53 -5.03 -2.11
N ARG A 90 -11.16 -5.67 -3.22
CA ARG A 90 -11.27 -7.13 -3.42
C ARG A 90 -9.94 -7.86 -3.27
N ASP A 91 -8.83 -7.16 -3.35
CA ASP A 91 -7.48 -7.73 -3.34
C ASP A 91 -6.85 -7.73 -1.94
N LEU A 92 -7.64 -7.60 -0.88
CA LEU A 92 -7.15 -7.79 0.48
C LEU A 92 -6.74 -9.26 0.66
N GLY A 93 -5.53 -9.49 1.15
CA GLY A 93 -5.00 -10.84 1.31
C GLY A 93 -4.05 -10.99 2.50
N ASN A 94 -3.50 -12.18 2.65
CA ASN A 94 -2.58 -12.51 3.73
C ASN A 94 -1.35 -11.60 3.71
N GLY A 95 -0.98 -11.08 4.88
CA GLY A 95 0.13 -10.12 5.03
C GLY A 95 -0.26 -8.65 4.83
N ASP A 96 -1.50 -8.37 4.42
CA ASP A 96 -2.06 -7.03 4.50
C ASP A 96 -2.48 -6.68 5.93
N SER A 97 -2.55 -5.39 6.23
CA SER A 97 -3.18 -4.89 7.45
C SER A 97 -3.97 -3.61 7.22
N LEU A 98 -5.01 -3.41 8.02
CA LEU A 98 -5.78 -2.17 8.06
C LEU A 98 -5.48 -1.46 9.38
N GLU A 99 -4.77 -0.34 9.29
CA GLU A 99 -4.56 0.55 10.42
C GLU A 99 -5.74 1.52 10.49
N LEU A 100 -6.49 1.45 11.59
CA LEU A 100 -7.74 2.17 11.79
C LEU A 100 -7.48 3.45 12.55
N TYR A 101 -8.10 4.54 12.11
CA TYR A 101 -7.89 5.84 12.71
C TYR A 101 -9.14 6.73 12.69
N THR A 102 -9.10 7.77 13.53
CA THR A 102 -10.09 8.87 13.55
C THR A 102 -9.34 10.19 13.37
N ASP A 103 -9.89 11.10 12.58
CA ASP A 103 -9.35 12.45 12.42
C ASP A 103 -10.52 13.43 12.25
N ASP A 104 -10.46 14.53 12.99
CA ASP A 104 -11.53 15.52 13.07
C ASP A 104 -11.45 16.55 11.93
N THR A 105 -10.41 16.52 11.09
CA THR A 105 -10.05 17.69 10.28
C THR A 105 -9.86 17.49 8.78
N VAL A 106 -9.69 16.27 8.25
CA VAL A 106 -9.56 16.07 6.79
C VAL A 106 -10.48 14.97 6.29
N GLY A 107 -11.55 15.40 5.64
CA GLY A 107 -12.35 14.54 4.77
C GLY A 107 -11.62 14.21 3.47
N PRO A 108 -12.12 13.23 2.71
CA PRO A 108 -11.61 12.88 1.38
C PRO A 108 -11.58 14.08 0.44
N ASP A 109 -10.70 14.04 -0.55
CA ASP A 109 -10.73 15.01 -1.65
C ASP A 109 -11.97 14.79 -2.52
N LEU A 110 -12.97 15.66 -2.33
CA LEU A 110 -14.22 15.67 -3.10
C LEU A 110 -14.21 16.73 -4.21
N SER A 111 -13.05 17.29 -4.56
CA SER A 111 -12.95 18.40 -5.53
C SER A 111 -13.16 17.98 -6.99
N ARG A 112 -13.02 16.68 -7.29
CA ARG A 112 -13.07 16.14 -8.65
C ARG A 112 -14.13 15.04 -8.77
N PRO A 113 -15.38 15.36 -9.12
CA PRO A 113 -16.39 14.34 -9.36
C PRO A 113 -16.04 13.54 -10.63
N GLU A 114 -16.19 12.22 -10.57
CA GLU A 114 -15.97 11.30 -11.69
C GLU A 114 -17.30 10.79 -12.27
N ALA A 115 -18.34 10.64 -11.44
CA ALA A 115 -19.66 10.21 -11.92
C ALA A 115 -20.81 10.82 -11.11
N ALA A 116 -21.96 10.93 -11.75
CA ALA A 116 -23.23 11.27 -11.12
C ALA A 116 -24.22 10.13 -11.30
N VAL A 117 -24.82 9.67 -10.20
CA VAL A 117 -25.56 8.41 -10.13
C VAL A 117 -26.90 8.65 -9.44
N SER A 118 -28.01 8.35 -10.11
CA SER A 118 -29.34 8.46 -9.50
C SER A 118 -29.76 7.15 -8.83
N VAL A 119 -30.22 7.23 -7.59
CA VAL A 119 -30.79 6.12 -6.82
C VAL A 119 -32.22 5.86 -7.30
N VAL A 120 -32.49 4.62 -7.72
CA VAL A 120 -33.79 4.20 -8.27
C VAL A 120 -34.60 3.46 -7.21
N ALA A 121 -34.01 2.41 -6.62
CA ALA A 121 -34.68 1.57 -5.65
C ALA A 121 -33.75 1.27 -4.47
N PRO A 122 -33.84 2.03 -3.36
CA PRO A 122 -33.07 1.78 -2.17
C PRO A 122 -33.62 0.58 -1.39
N ALA A 123 -32.74 -0.16 -0.75
CA ALA A 123 -33.06 -1.26 0.15
C ALA A 123 -31.98 -1.41 1.22
N PHE A 124 -32.31 -2.11 2.29
CA PHE A 124 -31.39 -2.34 3.40
C PHE A 124 -31.36 -3.83 3.74
N ASP A 125 -30.16 -4.33 4.01
CA ASP A 125 -29.89 -5.67 4.49
C ASP A 125 -29.04 -5.57 5.76
N GLN A 126 -29.36 -6.38 6.77
CA GLN A 126 -28.67 -6.27 8.07
C GLN A 126 -27.19 -6.64 7.96
N LEU A 127 -26.85 -7.59 7.10
CA LEU A 127 -25.49 -8.10 6.94
C LEU A 127 -24.64 -7.16 6.08
N THR A 128 -25.16 -6.78 4.93
CA THR A 128 -24.44 -6.03 3.90
C THR A 128 -24.69 -4.51 3.93
N GLY A 129 -25.68 -4.05 4.69
CA GLY A 129 -26.02 -2.65 4.82
C GLY A 129 -26.89 -2.14 3.68
N PHE A 130 -26.61 -0.93 3.20
CA PHE A 130 -27.44 -0.28 2.20
C PHE A 130 -27.14 -0.82 0.80
N ARG A 131 -28.20 -1.21 0.09
CA ARG A 131 -28.15 -1.64 -1.30
C ARG A 131 -29.09 -0.79 -2.13
N ALA A 132 -28.71 -0.40 -3.34
CA ALA A 132 -29.61 0.35 -4.21
C ALA A 132 -29.48 -0.09 -5.65
N GLN A 133 -30.61 -0.12 -6.37
CA GLN A 133 -30.53 0.02 -7.82
C GLN A 133 -30.20 1.45 -8.15
N VAL A 134 -29.24 1.64 -9.04
CA VAL A 134 -28.77 2.95 -9.46
C VAL A 134 -28.69 3.04 -10.97
N HIS A 135 -28.83 4.26 -11.49
CA HIS A 135 -28.64 4.59 -12.89
C HIS A 135 -27.55 5.66 -13.00
N VAL A 136 -26.46 5.36 -13.71
CA VAL A 136 -25.37 6.31 -13.92
C VAL A 136 -25.81 7.33 -14.96
N ARG A 137 -25.90 8.61 -14.56
CA ARG A 137 -26.30 9.71 -15.44
C ARG A 137 -25.12 10.22 -16.24
N GLU A 138 -23.98 10.38 -15.59
CA GLU A 138 -22.77 10.93 -16.17
C GLU A 138 -21.55 10.19 -15.62
N GLY A 139 -20.50 10.08 -16.44
CA GLY A 139 -19.24 9.49 -16.05
C GLY A 139 -19.25 7.97 -15.93
N VAL A 140 -18.40 7.44 -15.04
CA VAL A 140 -18.24 6.00 -14.79
C VAL A 140 -18.24 5.74 -13.29
N LEU A 141 -19.17 4.93 -12.82
CA LEU A 141 -19.18 4.47 -11.43
C LEU A 141 -18.28 3.24 -11.29
N ARG A 142 -17.29 3.30 -10.40
CA ARG A 142 -16.33 2.21 -10.19
C ARG A 142 -16.60 1.47 -8.88
N PHE A 143 -16.26 0.20 -8.84
CA PHE A 143 -16.10 -0.54 -7.60
C PHE A 143 -15.05 0.16 -6.72
N GLY A 144 -15.30 0.25 -5.41
CA GLY A 144 -14.41 0.93 -4.48
C GLY A 144 -14.45 2.45 -4.55
N ALA A 145 -15.20 3.05 -5.48
CA ALA A 145 -15.34 4.50 -5.58
C ALA A 145 -15.94 5.07 -4.30
N LEU A 146 -15.53 6.29 -3.98
CA LEU A 146 -16.11 7.05 -2.90
C LEU A 146 -17.33 7.82 -3.42
N CYS A 147 -18.45 7.77 -2.72
CA CYS A 147 -19.70 8.39 -3.12
C CYS A 147 -20.22 9.32 -2.03
N ALA A 148 -20.64 10.53 -2.38
CA ALA A 148 -21.36 11.43 -1.46
C ALA A 148 -22.79 11.64 -1.95
N SER A 149 -23.75 11.70 -1.02
CA SER A 149 -25.12 12.08 -1.33
C SER A 149 -25.26 13.60 -1.41
N ALA A 150 -26.03 14.09 -2.38
CA ALA A 150 -26.38 15.50 -2.48
C ALA A 150 -27.18 16.01 -1.27
N GLN A 151 -27.85 15.12 -0.52
CA GLN A 151 -28.57 15.47 0.71
C GLN A 151 -27.63 15.73 1.91
N GLY A 152 -26.32 15.57 1.74
CA GLY A 152 -25.33 15.66 2.80
C GLY A 152 -25.03 14.31 3.46
N GLY A 153 -24.20 14.35 4.51
CA GLY A 153 -23.73 13.17 5.22
C GLY A 153 -22.29 12.79 4.89
N GLN A 154 -21.77 11.80 5.62
CA GLN A 154 -20.42 11.28 5.40
C GLN A 154 -20.34 10.53 4.05
N PRO A 155 -19.22 10.66 3.32
CA PRO A 155 -19.02 9.93 2.09
C PRO A 155 -18.97 8.41 2.35
N MET A 156 -19.66 7.68 1.50
CA MET A 156 -19.80 6.22 1.48
C MET A 156 -18.83 5.62 0.47
N ARG A 157 -18.56 4.32 0.57
CA ARG A 157 -17.72 3.62 -0.42
C ARG A 157 -18.51 2.54 -1.13
N VAL A 158 -18.33 2.37 -2.43
CA VAL A 158 -18.95 1.27 -3.18
C VAL A 158 -18.26 -0.04 -2.80
N LEU A 159 -18.91 -0.86 -1.97
CA LEU A 159 -18.41 -2.17 -1.53
C LEU A 159 -18.75 -3.30 -2.51
N GLY A 160 -19.65 -3.04 -3.44
CA GLY A 160 -20.10 -3.99 -4.43
C GLY A 160 -20.85 -3.29 -5.55
N LEU A 161 -20.63 -3.76 -6.77
CA LEU A 161 -21.22 -3.24 -7.99
C LEU A 161 -21.63 -4.45 -8.83
N PHE A 162 -22.91 -4.57 -9.17
CA PHE A 162 -23.49 -5.78 -9.77
C PHE A 162 -24.41 -5.42 -10.93
N GLY A 163 -24.06 -5.88 -12.12
CA GLY A 163 -24.92 -5.88 -13.27
C GLY A 163 -25.80 -7.13 -13.32
N PRO A 164 -26.64 -7.27 -14.36
CA PRO A 164 -27.49 -8.45 -14.55
C PRO A 164 -26.70 -9.77 -14.67
N ALA A 165 -25.47 -9.70 -15.18
CA ALA A 165 -24.59 -10.85 -15.39
C ALA A 165 -23.66 -11.16 -14.19
N GLY A 166 -23.72 -10.38 -13.11
CA GLY A 166 -22.88 -10.56 -11.92
C GLY A 166 -22.05 -9.32 -11.56
N PRO A 167 -20.95 -9.48 -10.80
CA PRO A 167 -20.13 -8.37 -10.32
C PRO A 167 -19.45 -7.63 -11.47
N LEU A 168 -19.38 -6.30 -11.33
CA LEU A 168 -18.70 -5.39 -12.25
C LEU A 168 -17.56 -4.67 -11.53
N GLU A 169 -16.57 -4.24 -12.30
CA GLU A 169 -15.52 -3.30 -11.84
C GLU A 169 -15.92 -1.84 -12.15
N GLU A 170 -16.61 -1.62 -13.27
CA GLU A 170 -17.02 -0.29 -13.74
C GLU A 170 -18.43 -0.34 -14.34
N LEU A 171 -19.15 0.78 -14.23
CA LEU A 171 -20.48 0.98 -14.76
C LEU A 171 -20.54 2.32 -15.50
N PRO A 172 -20.53 2.32 -16.84
CA PRO A 172 -20.61 3.54 -17.65
C PRO A 172 -21.96 4.25 -17.57
N ALA A 173 -21.98 5.53 -17.96
CA ALA A 173 -23.19 6.32 -18.11
C ALA A 173 -24.27 5.62 -18.97
N GLY A 174 -25.53 5.81 -18.59
CA GLY A 174 -26.70 5.20 -19.23
C GLY A 174 -27.02 3.78 -18.76
N GLN A 175 -26.20 3.18 -17.90
CA GLN A 175 -26.42 1.82 -17.40
C GLN A 175 -27.02 1.78 -15.99
N VAL A 176 -27.69 0.66 -15.70
CA VAL A 176 -28.31 0.37 -14.40
C VAL A 176 -27.59 -0.80 -13.75
N ALA A 177 -27.34 -0.69 -12.45
CA ALA A 177 -26.76 -1.76 -11.66
C ALA A 177 -27.31 -1.74 -10.24
N THR A 178 -27.04 -2.81 -9.49
CA THR A 178 -27.17 -2.82 -8.04
C THR A 178 -25.84 -2.47 -7.40
N VAL A 179 -25.84 -1.51 -6.49
CA VAL A 179 -24.68 -1.13 -5.68
C VAL A 179 -24.89 -1.52 -4.22
N LEU A 180 -23.80 -1.94 -3.58
CA LEU A 180 -23.69 -2.05 -2.13
C LEU A 180 -22.85 -0.87 -1.63
N LEU A 181 -23.45 -0.04 -0.79
CA LEU A 181 -22.77 1.12 -0.22
C LEU A 181 -22.31 0.78 1.21
N GLY A 182 -21.02 0.96 1.41
CA GLY A 182 -20.35 0.83 2.69
C GLY A 182 -20.41 2.11 3.45
N PHE A 183 -20.51 1.96 4.77
CA PHE A 183 -20.86 2.97 5.76
C PHE A 183 -22.36 3.01 6.06
N GLN A 184 -22.71 2.94 7.35
CA GLN A 184 -24.05 3.33 7.81
C GLN A 184 -24.13 4.84 7.63
N CYS A 185 -24.59 5.25 6.45
CA CYS A 185 -24.94 6.63 6.17
C CYS A 185 -25.90 7.14 7.27
N ASP A 186 -25.56 8.29 7.85
CA ASP A 186 -26.40 8.94 8.88
C ASP A 186 -27.84 9.15 8.37
N ALA A 187 -27.97 9.39 7.05
CA ALA A 187 -29.22 9.36 6.31
C ALA A 187 -29.14 8.34 5.16
N PRO A 188 -30.02 7.31 5.10
CA PRO A 188 -30.04 6.35 4.01
C PRO A 188 -30.45 7.03 2.69
N PRO A 189 -29.78 6.72 1.56
CA PRO A 189 -30.19 7.26 0.27
C PRO A 189 -31.62 6.87 -0.08
N MET A 190 -32.39 7.83 -0.58
CA MET A 190 -33.77 7.67 -0.99
C MET A 190 -33.89 7.52 -2.51
N ALA A 191 -35.02 6.99 -2.96
CA ALA A 191 -35.33 6.96 -4.39
C ALA A 191 -35.38 8.40 -4.93
N GLY A 192 -34.67 8.66 -6.02
CA GLY A 192 -34.51 9.98 -6.61
C GLY A 192 -33.23 10.71 -6.20
N ASP A 193 -32.53 10.26 -5.16
CA ASP A 193 -31.27 10.89 -4.74
C ASP A 193 -30.19 10.80 -5.80
N VAL A 194 -29.30 11.80 -5.79
CA VAL A 194 -28.09 11.79 -6.60
C VAL A 194 -26.89 11.53 -5.71
N LEU A 195 -26.14 10.49 -6.06
CA LEU A 195 -24.84 10.16 -5.51
C LEU A 195 -23.77 10.64 -6.49
N THR A 196 -22.83 11.44 -5.99
CA THR A 196 -21.65 11.84 -6.75
C THR A 196 -20.51 10.90 -6.39
N ALA A 197 -19.93 10.22 -7.37
CA ALA A 197 -18.75 9.40 -7.19
C ALA A 197 -17.47 10.20 -7.43
N PHE A 198 -16.44 9.89 -6.65
CA PHE A 198 -15.14 10.53 -6.67
C PHE A 198 -14.07 9.46 -6.90
N PRO A 199 -12.98 9.82 -7.60
CA PRO A 199 -11.91 8.89 -7.89
C PRO A 199 -11.27 8.46 -6.58
N THR A 200 -10.96 7.16 -6.50
CA THR A 200 -10.11 6.66 -5.44
C THR A 200 -8.68 7.08 -5.73
N PRO A 201 -8.06 7.94 -4.92
CA PRO A 201 -6.68 8.31 -5.14
C PRO A 201 -5.79 7.06 -4.99
N GLY A 202 -4.93 6.81 -5.98
CA GLY A 202 -3.88 5.79 -5.91
C GLY A 202 -2.77 6.21 -4.94
N PHE A 203 -3.10 6.41 -3.66
CA PHE A 203 -2.17 6.85 -2.63
C PHE A 203 -1.24 5.70 -2.22
N VAL A 204 -0.12 5.55 -2.93
CA VAL A 204 1.01 4.77 -2.42
C VAL A 204 1.90 5.70 -1.59
N GLU A 205 1.66 5.77 -0.29
CA GLU A 205 2.62 6.40 0.61
C GLU A 205 3.69 5.36 0.99
N HIS A 206 4.94 5.67 0.62
CA HIS A 206 6.08 4.86 1.00
C HIS A 206 6.56 5.30 2.39
N ARG A 207 6.53 4.38 3.36
CA ARG A 207 7.16 4.59 4.68
C ARG A 207 8.66 4.39 4.52
N ASP A 208 9.41 5.47 4.71
CA ASP A 208 10.88 5.47 4.63
C ASP A 208 11.51 5.06 5.97
N GLY A 209 10.78 5.17 7.08
CA GLY A 209 11.31 4.77 8.38
C GLY A 209 10.51 5.20 9.59
N THR A 210 10.87 4.62 10.74
CA THR A 210 10.38 5.06 12.06
C THR A 210 11.54 5.32 13.01
N ALA A 211 11.46 6.35 13.83
CA ALA A 211 12.42 6.64 14.90
C ALA A 211 11.68 7.14 16.16
N VAL A 212 12.20 6.87 17.35
CA VAL A 212 11.65 7.29 18.64
C VAL A 212 12.45 8.46 19.17
N VAL A 213 11.78 9.50 19.67
CA VAL A 213 12.41 10.68 20.27
C VAL A 213 12.89 10.35 21.68
N HIS A 214 14.19 10.45 21.93
CA HIS A 214 14.78 10.25 23.26
C HIS A 214 15.04 11.56 24.00
N GLY A 215 15.28 12.64 23.28
CA GLY A 215 15.53 13.95 23.86
C GLY A 215 15.23 15.06 22.88
N VAL A 216 14.80 16.21 23.39
CA VAL A 216 14.46 17.38 22.59
C VAL A 216 15.30 18.55 23.09
N THR A 217 15.92 19.28 22.18
CA THR A 217 16.73 20.47 22.47
C THR A 217 16.17 21.65 21.69
N ASP A 218 15.87 22.72 22.41
CA ASP A 218 15.46 23.99 21.83
C ASP A 218 16.68 24.79 21.36
N LEU A 219 16.73 25.13 20.08
CA LEU A 219 17.81 25.89 19.47
C LEU A 219 17.45 27.39 19.32
N GLY A 220 16.32 27.84 19.86
CA GLY A 220 15.78 29.18 19.63
C GLY A 220 14.97 29.26 18.34
N PRO A 221 14.90 30.43 17.69
CA PRO A 221 13.73 31.06 17.04
C PRO A 221 12.77 30.14 16.23
N GLY A 222 12.15 29.13 16.85
CA GLY A 222 11.21 28.21 16.18
C GLY A 222 11.77 26.83 15.80
N ALA A 223 13.04 26.53 16.06
CA ALA A 223 13.66 25.28 15.67
C ALA A 223 13.92 24.37 16.87
N LEU A 224 13.25 23.21 16.91
CA LEU A 224 13.57 22.11 17.81
C LEU A 224 14.41 21.07 17.05
N VAL A 225 15.41 20.52 17.74
CA VAL A 225 16.06 19.29 17.32
C VAL A 225 15.78 18.18 18.31
N ALA A 226 15.51 16.99 17.81
CA ALA A 226 15.35 15.79 18.61
C ALA A 226 16.49 14.81 18.37
N ALA A 227 17.05 14.28 19.46
CA ALA A 227 17.81 13.04 19.42
C ALA A 227 16.83 11.88 19.29
N VAL A 228 17.01 11.06 18.25
CA VAL A 228 16.11 9.96 17.92
C VAL A 228 16.86 8.67 17.71
N GLU A 229 16.18 7.56 18.00
CA GLU A 229 16.68 6.21 17.83
C GLU A 229 15.74 5.38 16.94
N VAL A 230 16.30 4.61 16.02
CA VAL A 230 15.57 3.65 15.19
C VAL A 230 15.41 2.35 15.98
N PRO A 231 14.17 1.89 16.26
CA PRO A 231 13.95 0.64 16.97
C PRO A 231 14.59 -0.55 16.27
N GLU A 232 15.02 -1.55 17.05
CA GLU A 232 15.61 -2.76 16.51
C GLU A 232 14.67 -3.48 15.51
N GLY A 233 15.25 -4.02 14.43
CA GLY A 233 14.50 -4.68 13.37
C GLY A 233 13.77 -3.74 12.39
N ARG A 234 13.84 -2.42 12.61
CA ARG A 234 13.32 -1.42 11.67
C ARG A 234 14.46 -0.73 10.94
N SER A 235 14.26 -0.45 9.66
CA SER A 235 15.11 0.46 8.90
C SER A 235 14.51 1.85 8.94
N ALA A 236 15.36 2.87 9.02
CA ALA A 236 14.92 4.23 8.78
C ALA A 236 15.87 4.93 7.81
N ALA A 237 15.29 5.50 6.76
CA ALA A 237 15.95 6.39 5.83
C ALA A 237 15.30 7.78 5.95
N PHE A 238 15.61 8.51 7.01
CA PHE A 238 15.20 9.92 7.05
C PHE A 238 16.10 10.68 6.08
N THR A 239 15.49 11.48 5.21
CA THR A 239 16.19 12.37 4.29
C THR A 239 15.65 13.78 4.46
N VAL A 240 16.51 14.79 4.39
CA VAL A 240 16.08 16.19 4.46
C VAL A 240 15.05 16.47 3.36
N GLY A 241 13.91 17.06 3.72
CA GLY A 241 12.77 17.32 2.83
C GLY A 241 11.70 16.24 2.79
N VAL A 242 11.95 15.03 3.31
CA VAL A 242 10.91 14.00 3.48
C VAL A 242 9.88 14.48 4.49
N ARG A 243 8.63 14.04 4.33
CA ARG A 243 7.56 14.38 5.28
C ARG A 243 7.58 13.40 6.45
N VAL A 244 7.28 13.91 7.62
CA VAL A 244 7.23 13.14 8.86
C VAL A 244 5.89 13.40 9.53
N ARG A 245 5.33 12.34 10.11
CA ARG A 245 4.27 12.45 11.12
C ARG A 245 4.81 12.09 12.48
N VAL A 246 4.32 12.79 13.50
CA VAL A 246 4.67 12.63 14.91
C VAL A 246 3.52 11.92 15.59
N LEU A 247 3.78 10.71 16.08
CA LEU A 247 2.84 9.90 16.83
C LEU A 247 3.20 9.93 18.31
N ARG A 248 2.23 10.24 19.16
CA ARG A 248 2.37 10.24 20.62
C ARG A 248 1.65 9.01 21.19
N PRO A 249 2.39 8.06 21.79
CA PRO A 249 1.76 6.93 22.48
C PRO A 249 0.88 7.42 23.65
N ILE A 250 -0.30 6.82 23.78
CA ILE A 250 -1.24 7.02 24.89
C ILE A 250 -1.43 5.66 25.58
N GLY A 251 -0.86 5.50 26.76
CA GLY A 251 -1.04 4.32 27.62
C GLY A 251 0.26 3.79 28.23
N THR A 252 0.13 2.89 29.20
CA THR A 252 1.24 2.20 29.90
C THR A 252 1.27 0.69 29.63
N THR A 253 0.38 0.18 28.78
CA THR A 253 0.21 -1.25 28.47
C THR A 253 0.24 -1.51 26.97
N PHE A 254 0.54 -2.75 26.59
CA PHE A 254 0.71 -3.30 25.23
C PHE A 254 -0.37 -2.96 24.17
N ASN A 255 -1.47 -2.30 24.54
CA ASN A 255 -2.50 -1.79 23.63
C ASN A 255 -2.26 -0.31 23.31
N GLU A 256 -1.07 0.01 22.77
CA GLU A 256 -0.65 1.38 22.48
C GLU A 256 -1.56 2.03 21.43
N ARG A 257 -2.49 2.86 21.88
CA ARG A 257 -3.13 3.86 21.01
C ARG A 257 -2.12 4.97 20.79
N SER A 258 -1.76 5.24 19.55
CA SER A 258 -0.91 6.39 19.23
C SER A 258 -1.75 7.48 18.58
N THR A 259 -1.58 8.72 19.03
CA THR A 259 -2.20 9.88 18.39
C THR A 259 -1.17 10.59 17.54
N VAL A 260 -1.39 10.69 16.25
CA VAL A 260 -0.69 11.61 15.36
C VAL A 260 -0.97 13.03 15.84
N ILE A 261 0.03 13.68 16.42
CA ILE A 261 -0.06 15.05 16.93
C ILE A 261 0.19 16.06 15.81
N ALA A 262 1.01 15.67 14.82
CA ALA A 262 1.30 16.46 13.64
C ALA A 262 1.63 15.54 12.46
N ALA A 263 1.23 15.93 11.25
CA ALA A 263 1.54 15.23 10.01
C ALA A 263 2.03 16.22 8.95
N GLY A 264 2.74 15.71 7.94
CA GLY A 264 3.25 16.53 6.84
C GLY A 264 4.41 17.44 7.22
N LEU A 265 5.06 17.23 8.36
CA LEU A 265 6.18 18.04 8.81
C LEU A 265 7.41 17.75 7.94
N PRO A 266 8.01 18.73 7.28
CA PRO A 266 9.24 18.49 6.54
C PRO A 266 10.41 18.26 7.51
N VAL A 267 11.26 17.29 7.20
CA VAL A 267 12.59 17.19 7.83
C VAL A 267 13.43 18.38 7.38
N LEU A 268 13.76 19.27 8.31
CA LEU A 268 14.52 20.49 8.04
C LEU A 268 16.03 20.25 8.09
N SER A 269 16.48 19.41 9.01
CA SER A 269 17.89 19.09 9.20
C SER A 269 18.06 17.69 9.75
N LEU A 270 19.18 17.05 9.40
CA LEU A 270 19.63 15.80 10.00
C LEU A 270 21.09 15.97 10.41
N ALA A 271 21.45 15.39 11.55
CA ALA A 271 22.84 15.32 11.98
C ALA A 271 23.14 13.95 12.60
N ARG A 272 24.37 13.48 12.40
CA ARG A 272 24.90 12.25 13.01
C ARG A 272 26.22 12.60 13.68
N ASP A 273 26.36 12.23 14.94
CA ASP A 273 27.57 12.51 15.73
C ASP A 273 27.97 14.00 15.69
N GLY A 274 26.97 14.90 15.70
CA GLY A 274 27.16 16.36 15.60
C GLY A 274 27.44 16.90 14.20
N VAL A 275 27.54 16.06 13.18
CA VAL A 275 27.82 16.44 11.78
C VAL A 275 26.54 16.43 10.97
N ALA A 276 26.25 17.52 10.24
CA ALA A 276 25.08 17.60 9.38
C ALA A 276 25.15 16.59 8.22
N VAL A 277 24.07 15.86 8.00
CA VAL A 277 23.94 14.86 6.93
C VAL A 277 22.67 15.08 6.12
N ARG A 278 22.64 14.60 4.87
CA ARG A 278 21.42 14.67 4.04
C ARG A 278 20.48 13.49 4.24
N SER A 279 21.01 12.35 4.66
CA SER A 279 20.27 11.11 4.89
C SER A 279 20.86 10.34 6.07
N THR A 280 20.02 9.58 6.78
CA THR A 280 20.41 8.76 7.93
C THR A 280 20.40 7.26 7.64
N ALA A 281 20.34 6.87 6.36
CA ALA A 281 20.29 5.46 5.95
C ALA A 281 21.33 4.61 6.70
N GLY A 282 20.86 3.61 7.45
CA GLY A 282 21.70 2.70 8.24
C GLY A 282 22.17 3.22 9.61
N SER A 283 21.84 4.46 9.99
CA SER A 283 22.13 4.99 11.33
C SER A 283 21.02 4.63 12.30
N ARG A 284 21.37 4.08 13.46
CA ARG A 284 20.41 3.83 14.54
C ARG A 284 20.10 5.09 15.36
N VAL A 285 21.10 5.93 15.61
CA VAL A 285 20.93 7.17 16.37
C VAL A 285 21.27 8.35 15.49
N PHE A 286 20.44 9.39 15.53
CA PHE A 286 20.69 10.64 14.84
C PHE A 286 19.90 11.78 15.47
N THR A 287 20.20 13.00 15.06
CA THR A 287 19.46 14.20 15.44
C THR A 287 18.64 14.68 14.24
N VAL A 288 17.38 15.00 14.47
CA VAL A 288 16.46 15.50 13.44
C VAL A 288 15.87 16.84 13.85
N GLY A 289 15.90 17.81 12.94
CA GLY A 289 15.21 19.08 13.07
C GLY A 289 13.88 19.05 12.34
N LEU A 290 12.80 19.39 13.03
CA LEU A 290 11.44 19.45 12.49
C LEU A 290 10.84 20.85 12.70
N GLY A 291 9.95 21.26 11.81
CA GLY A 291 9.22 22.53 11.92
C GLY A 291 8.08 22.51 12.93
N THR A 292 8.26 21.89 14.11
CA THR A 292 7.26 21.85 15.18
C THR A 292 7.88 22.11 16.54
N ARG A 293 7.11 22.71 17.44
CA ARG A 293 7.48 22.94 18.85
C ARG A 293 6.86 21.95 19.83
N ASP A 294 5.87 21.16 19.41
CA ASP A 294 5.20 20.18 20.30
C ASP A 294 5.80 18.78 20.16
N LEU A 295 7.13 18.70 20.09
CA LEU A 295 7.85 17.44 20.11
C LEU A 295 8.20 17.06 21.55
N ARG A 296 7.97 15.81 21.93
CA ARG A 296 8.23 15.30 23.29
C ARG A 296 9.04 14.02 23.25
N GLN A 297 9.70 13.74 24.37
CA GLN A 297 10.31 12.43 24.59
C GLN A 297 9.25 11.33 24.47
N ASN A 298 9.63 10.21 23.87
CA ASN A 298 8.81 9.05 23.50
C ASN A 298 7.82 9.28 22.35
N ASP A 299 7.79 10.46 21.73
CA ASP A 299 7.10 10.59 20.45
C ASP A 299 7.79 9.71 19.40
N VAL A 300 7.00 9.08 18.53
CA VAL A 300 7.47 8.27 17.40
C VAL A 300 7.35 9.11 16.14
N LEU A 301 8.45 9.25 15.41
CA LEU A 301 8.52 9.86 14.10
C LEU A 301 8.36 8.78 13.05
N GLU A 302 7.44 8.98 12.11
CA GLU A 302 7.29 8.12 10.94
C GLU A 302 7.52 8.96 9.68
N ALA A 303 8.62 8.66 8.98
CA ALA A 303 8.99 9.30 7.73
C ALA A 303 8.26 8.66 6.56
N TYR A 304 7.74 9.49 5.66
CA TYR A 304 6.97 9.05 4.52
C TYR A 304 7.09 9.98 3.32
N VAL A 305 6.99 9.38 2.12
CA VAL A 305 6.91 10.11 0.85
C VAL A 305 5.46 10.03 0.35
N PRO A 306 4.71 11.15 0.36
CA PRO A 306 3.38 11.16 -0.24
C PRO A 306 3.48 11.06 -1.77
N ALA A 307 2.67 10.19 -2.38
CA ALA A 307 2.62 9.99 -3.85
C ALA A 307 2.30 11.29 -4.64
N SER A 308 1.70 12.29 -3.99
CA SER A 308 1.31 13.57 -4.60
C SER A 308 2.33 14.70 -4.40
N SER A 309 3.50 14.44 -3.79
CA SER A 309 4.59 15.39 -3.93
C SER A 309 5.10 15.28 -5.36
N PRO A 310 5.08 16.34 -6.19
CA PRO A 310 6.07 16.38 -7.26
C PRO A 310 7.38 16.23 -6.49
N ALA A 311 8.09 15.13 -6.73
CA ALA A 311 9.49 15.08 -6.37
C ALA A 311 10.04 16.43 -6.84
N LEU A 312 10.64 17.20 -5.93
CA LEU A 312 11.50 18.30 -6.32
C LEU A 312 12.51 17.63 -7.26
N ALA A 313 12.20 17.70 -8.55
CA ALA A 313 13.13 17.31 -9.57
C ALA A 313 14.39 18.09 -9.22
N PRO A 314 15.55 17.44 -9.13
CA PRO A 314 16.79 18.18 -9.02
C PRO A 314 16.76 19.28 -10.11
N PRO A 315 17.22 20.51 -9.79
CA PRO A 315 17.08 21.65 -10.69
C PRO A 315 17.50 21.22 -12.09
N LEU A 316 16.64 21.51 -13.08
CA LEU A 316 16.76 21.18 -14.49
C LEU A 316 18.21 21.29 -14.97
N ALA A 317 18.99 20.24 -14.77
CA ALA A 317 20.09 19.92 -15.64
C ALA A 317 19.38 19.46 -16.91
N LEU A 318 19.43 20.31 -17.94
CA LEU A 318 19.00 20.01 -19.30
C LEU A 318 19.29 18.54 -19.59
N ALA A 319 18.25 17.70 -19.56
CA ALA A 319 18.40 16.30 -19.83
C ALA A 319 19.00 16.18 -21.24
N PRO A 320 20.10 15.43 -21.42
CA PRO A 320 20.49 15.05 -22.77
C PRO A 320 19.32 14.26 -23.39
N PRO A 321 19.10 14.36 -24.70
CA PRO A 321 17.99 13.67 -25.37
C PRO A 321 17.97 12.18 -25.01
N PRO A 322 16.78 11.53 -25.00
CA PRO A 322 16.63 10.15 -24.57
C PRO A 322 17.59 9.25 -25.36
N ALA A 323 18.46 8.55 -24.62
CA ALA A 323 19.30 7.53 -25.21
C ALA A 323 18.41 6.41 -25.78
N PRO A 324 18.72 5.86 -26.96
CA PRO A 324 17.96 4.77 -27.56
C PRO A 324 17.92 3.56 -26.62
N PRO A 325 16.91 2.68 -26.74
CA PRO A 325 16.78 1.49 -25.90
C PRO A 325 18.10 0.71 -25.92
N VAL A 326 18.66 0.46 -24.74
CA VAL A 326 19.86 -0.37 -24.60
C VAL A 326 19.46 -1.77 -25.02
N ALA A 327 19.88 -2.20 -26.21
CA ALA A 327 19.72 -3.56 -26.66
C ALA A 327 20.38 -4.50 -25.63
N LEU A 328 19.58 -5.31 -24.96
CA LEU A 328 20.09 -6.31 -24.03
C LEU A 328 20.87 -7.36 -24.82
N VAL A 329 22.05 -7.73 -24.33
CA VAL A 329 22.91 -8.73 -24.96
C VAL A 329 22.43 -10.11 -24.53
N ASP A 330 21.97 -10.93 -25.49
CA ASP A 330 21.57 -12.31 -25.20
C ASP A 330 22.81 -13.20 -25.04
N VAL A 331 23.04 -13.72 -23.83
CA VAL A 331 24.23 -14.53 -23.51
C VAL A 331 24.32 -15.83 -24.31
N ASN A 332 23.18 -16.31 -24.82
CA ASN A 332 23.07 -17.55 -25.60
C ASN A 332 23.26 -17.35 -27.10
N THR A 333 23.28 -16.11 -27.60
CA THR A 333 23.46 -15.81 -29.04
C THR A 333 24.58 -14.81 -29.31
N ALA A 334 24.97 -13.99 -28.33
CA ALA A 334 25.94 -12.92 -28.46
C ALA A 334 27.33 -13.38 -28.94
N SER A 335 28.00 -12.47 -29.66
CA SER A 335 29.39 -12.65 -30.07
C SER A 335 30.36 -12.41 -28.90
N ALA A 336 31.60 -12.87 -29.02
CA ALA A 336 32.65 -12.61 -28.04
C ALA A 336 32.83 -11.10 -27.77
N ALA A 337 32.74 -10.29 -28.82
CA ALA A 337 32.87 -8.83 -28.74
C ALA A 337 31.69 -8.18 -28.00
N ASP A 338 30.49 -8.77 -28.08
CA ASP A 338 29.31 -8.26 -27.38
C ASP A 338 29.26 -8.71 -25.92
N LEU A 339 29.71 -9.93 -25.62
CA LEU A 339 29.88 -10.40 -24.24
C LEU A 339 30.93 -9.58 -23.49
N ALA A 340 32.04 -9.22 -24.14
CA ALA A 340 33.08 -8.38 -23.54
C ALA A 340 32.61 -6.97 -23.16
N ARG A 341 31.44 -6.52 -23.64
CA ARG A 341 30.83 -5.23 -23.29
C ARG A 341 29.97 -5.30 -22.03
N LEU A 342 29.75 -6.49 -21.47
CA LEU A 342 28.96 -6.68 -20.25
C LEU A 342 29.79 -6.39 -18.99
N PRO A 343 29.18 -5.82 -17.94
CA PRO A 343 29.87 -5.50 -16.70
C PRO A 343 30.42 -6.78 -16.03
N GLY A 344 31.68 -6.73 -15.60
CA GLY A 344 32.33 -7.85 -14.90
C GLY A 344 32.92 -8.95 -15.83
N LEU A 345 32.80 -8.82 -17.16
CA LEU A 345 33.34 -9.78 -18.11
C LEU A 345 34.74 -9.37 -18.59
N THR A 346 35.76 -10.03 -18.03
CA THR A 346 37.14 -9.96 -18.50
C THR A 346 37.33 -10.87 -19.73
N PRO A 347 38.37 -10.66 -20.55
CA PRO A 347 38.65 -11.52 -21.72
C PRO A 347 38.73 -13.02 -21.38
N ASP A 348 39.28 -13.37 -20.22
CA ASP A 348 39.34 -14.74 -19.73
C ASP A 348 37.93 -15.28 -19.44
N ARG A 349 37.08 -14.49 -18.78
CA ARG A 349 35.68 -14.86 -18.49
C ARG A 349 34.82 -14.97 -19.75
N VAL A 350 35.08 -14.16 -20.79
CA VAL A 350 34.41 -14.27 -22.10
C VAL A 350 34.80 -15.56 -22.81
N THR A 351 36.06 -15.97 -22.71
CA THR A 351 36.53 -17.24 -23.27
C THR A 351 35.85 -18.42 -22.57
N THR A 352 35.85 -18.42 -21.23
CA THR A 352 35.14 -19.41 -20.42
C THR A 352 33.64 -19.46 -20.73
N ALA A 353 33.00 -18.29 -20.88
CA ALA A 353 31.58 -18.18 -21.23
C ALA A 353 31.23 -18.91 -22.54
N LEU A 354 32.05 -18.72 -23.58
CA LEU A 354 31.82 -19.33 -24.89
C LEU A 354 32.08 -20.84 -24.88
N GLU A 355 33.07 -21.30 -24.11
CA GLU A 355 33.33 -22.73 -23.93
C GLU A 355 32.17 -23.41 -23.19
N LEU A 356 31.72 -22.85 -22.07
CA LEU A 356 30.61 -23.38 -21.28
C LEU A 356 29.29 -23.34 -22.06
N ARG A 357 29.03 -22.27 -22.81
CA ARG A 357 27.87 -22.18 -23.72
C ARG A 357 27.85 -23.33 -24.71
N ARG A 358 29.00 -23.67 -25.31
CA ARG A 358 29.12 -24.77 -26.27
C ARG A 358 28.97 -26.13 -25.60
N GLN A 359 29.50 -26.30 -24.40
CA GLN A 359 29.44 -27.57 -23.65
C GLN A 359 28.03 -27.86 -23.10
N GLN A 360 27.32 -26.83 -22.65
CA GLN A 360 26.03 -26.96 -21.94
C GLN A 360 24.81 -26.77 -22.87
N GLY A 361 25.03 -26.33 -24.11
CA GLY A 361 23.94 -26.02 -25.05
C GLY A 361 23.27 -24.66 -24.79
N GLY A 362 23.83 -23.83 -23.91
CA GLY A 362 23.30 -22.53 -23.50
C GLY A 362 22.99 -22.47 -22.00
N PHE A 363 22.59 -21.30 -21.54
CA PHE A 363 22.24 -21.01 -20.15
C PHE A 363 20.73 -20.78 -20.01
N PRO A 364 20.09 -21.30 -18.95
CA PRO A 364 18.64 -21.15 -18.75
C PRO A 364 18.22 -19.72 -18.38
N ASP A 365 19.10 -18.99 -17.68
CA ASP A 365 18.89 -17.60 -17.24
C ASP A 365 20.25 -16.86 -17.08
N VAL A 366 20.17 -15.56 -16.78
CA VAL A 366 21.35 -14.68 -16.64
C VAL A 366 22.12 -14.99 -15.35
N GLU A 367 21.43 -15.51 -14.33
CA GLU A 367 21.98 -15.93 -13.05
C GLU A 367 22.87 -17.16 -13.21
N ALA A 368 22.40 -18.19 -13.90
CA ALA A 368 23.15 -19.40 -14.21
C ALA A 368 24.39 -19.07 -15.03
N PHE A 369 24.27 -18.15 -15.99
CA PHE A 369 25.41 -17.61 -16.73
C PHE A 369 26.42 -16.92 -15.81
N GLY A 370 25.97 -16.01 -14.95
CA GLY A 370 26.84 -15.26 -14.03
C GLY A 370 27.57 -16.17 -13.04
N VAL A 371 26.89 -17.17 -12.50
CA VAL A 371 27.48 -18.19 -11.61
C VAL A 371 28.51 -19.03 -12.37
N ALA A 372 28.20 -19.47 -13.60
CA ALA A 372 29.06 -20.33 -14.40
C ALA A 372 30.42 -19.69 -14.74
N ILE A 373 30.49 -18.37 -14.87
CA ILE A 373 31.73 -17.63 -15.15
C ILE A 373 32.37 -17.00 -13.90
N GLY A 374 31.84 -17.33 -12.71
CA GLY A 374 32.41 -16.91 -11.42
C GLY A 374 32.18 -15.45 -11.05
N LEU A 375 31.04 -14.86 -11.40
CA LEU A 375 30.62 -13.54 -10.92
C LEU A 375 30.12 -13.60 -9.47
N GLN A 376 30.41 -12.55 -8.70
CA GLN A 376 29.87 -12.37 -7.35
C GLN A 376 28.39 -11.93 -7.39
N PRO A 377 27.59 -12.17 -6.32
CA PRO A 377 26.16 -11.88 -6.33
C PRO A 377 25.80 -10.44 -6.71
N HIS A 378 26.59 -9.45 -6.29
CA HIS A 378 26.35 -8.04 -6.66
C HIS A 378 26.71 -7.74 -8.12
N GLU A 379 27.67 -8.45 -8.73
CA GLU A 379 28.00 -8.33 -10.16
C GLU A 379 26.89 -8.91 -11.04
N ILE A 380 26.26 -10.01 -10.62
CA ILE A 380 25.10 -10.62 -11.30
C ILE A 380 23.90 -9.67 -11.32
N VAL A 381 23.68 -8.89 -10.25
CA VAL A 381 22.62 -7.86 -10.20
C VAL A 381 22.85 -6.78 -11.26
N HIS A 382 24.10 -6.34 -11.48
CA HIS A 382 24.42 -5.38 -12.54
C HIS A 382 24.23 -5.95 -13.95
N LEU A 383 24.40 -7.27 -14.10
CA LEU A 383 24.26 -7.96 -15.38
C LEU A 383 22.79 -8.02 -15.85
N ARG A 384 21.82 -8.12 -14.93
CA ARG A 384 20.37 -8.18 -15.24
C ARG A 384 19.84 -6.99 -16.05
N GLY A 385 20.48 -5.83 -15.92
CA GLY A 385 20.10 -4.62 -16.67
C GLY A 385 20.72 -4.51 -18.06
N ARG A 386 21.57 -5.47 -18.46
CA ARG A 386 22.37 -5.42 -19.70
C ARG A 386 22.36 -6.72 -20.51
N ALA A 387 21.93 -7.83 -19.92
CA ALA A 387 21.92 -9.13 -20.55
C ALA A 387 20.56 -9.84 -20.45
N THR A 388 20.30 -10.77 -21.37
CA THR A 388 19.17 -11.70 -21.33
C THR A 388 19.63 -13.10 -21.69
N ALA A 389 18.81 -14.13 -21.47
CA ALA A 389 19.08 -15.50 -21.90
C ALA A 389 17.92 -15.97 -22.79
N GLY A 390 18.17 -16.08 -24.09
CA GLY A 390 17.20 -16.64 -25.04
C GLY A 390 16.89 -18.11 -24.76
N ARG A 391 15.68 -18.56 -25.08
CA ARG A 391 15.18 -19.92 -24.79
C ARG A 391 16.10 -20.99 -25.43
N VAL A 392 16.73 -21.80 -24.58
CA VAL A 392 17.50 -22.98 -24.99
C VAL A 392 16.52 -24.09 -25.40
N ALA A 393 16.62 -24.58 -26.64
CA ALA A 393 15.90 -25.78 -27.07
C ALA A 393 16.60 -27.00 -26.45
N LEU A 394 16.10 -27.46 -25.30
CA LEU A 394 16.49 -28.77 -24.77
C LEU A 394 16.01 -29.85 -25.75
N PRO A 395 16.87 -30.80 -26.16
CA PRO A 395 16.41 -31.98 -26.88
C PRO A 395 15.38 -32.70 -26.01
N GLU A 396 14.22 -33.04 -26.59
CA GLU A 396 13.15 -33.77 -25.90
C GLU A 396 13.69 -35.07 -25.31
N THR A 397 14.01 -35.07 -24.02
CA THR A 397 14.16 -36.29 -23.25
C THR A 397 12.77 -36.85 -23.02
N GLY A 398 12.36 -37.75 -23.92
CA GLY A 398 11.15 -38.52 -23.79
C GLY A 398 11.12 -39.28 -22.45
N VAL A 399 10.32 -38.77 -21.51
CA VAL A 399 9.84 -39.54 -20.37
C VAL A 399 8.33 -39.44 -20.39
N ARG A 400 7.71 -40.61 -20.61
CA ARG A 400 6.28 -40.83 -20.67
C ARG A 400 5.60 -40.33 -19.40
N GLN A 401 4.50 -39.62 -19.62
CA GLN A 401 3.41 -39.40 -18.68
C GLN A 401 3.05 -40.73 -17.99
N LEU A 402 3.21 -40.80 -16.67
CA LEU A 402 2.59 -41.83 -15.84
C LEU A 402 1.30 -41.24 -15.30
N ASP A 403 0.18 -41.81 -15.75
CA ASP A 403 -1.13 -41.67 -15.14
C ASP A 403 -1.08 -42.24 -13.71
N ILE A 404 -1.39 -41.40 -12.71
CA ILE A 404 -2.08 -41.77 -11.46
C ILE A 404 -3.00 -40.62 -11.08
#